data_AF-A0AAU9WBX2-F1
#
_entry.id   AF-A0AAU9WBX2-F1
#
_cell.length_a   1.000
_cell.length_b   1.000
_cell.length_c   1.000
_cell.angle_alpha   90.00
_cell.angle_beta   90.00
_cell.angle_gamma   90.00
#
_symmetry.space_group_name_H-M   'P 1'
#
loop_
_entity.id
_entity.type
_entity.pdbx_description
1 polymer ?
#
loop_
_entity_poly.entity_id
_entity_poly.type
_entity_poly.pdbx_seq_one_letter_code
_entity_poly.pdbx_strand_id
1 'polypeptide(L)'
;MSEPKQLQLQVEGLSNLMQTLEEHKGKRRTVMFIGAMNENGESWCPDCRDAEPIVEAALKKAPSDMVFILVIVGDKPEWKSPDNEFRTNPAFKLKEIPTIVDYGTDKRLGCEDCKNSEIVDKFFTE
;
A
#
# COMPACT_ATOMS: atom_id res chain seq x y z
N MET A 1 -25.46 -4.22 10.60
CA MET A 1 -25.28 -4.45 9.15
C MET A 1 -23.87 -4.03 8.86
N SER A 2 -22.91 -4.94 8.97
CA SER A 2 -21.49 -4.62 8.79
C SER A 2 -21.16 -4.98 7.35
N GLU A 3 -20.98 -3.96 6.52
CA GLU A 3 -20.55 -4.09 5.12
C GLU A 3 -19.29 -4.96 5.04
N PRO A 4 -19.07 -5.71 3.96
CA PRO A 4 -17.99 -6.66 3.92
C PRO A 4 -16.69 -5.85 3.79
N LYS A 5 -16.00 -5.67 4.92
CA LYS A 5 -14.66 -5.10 4.97
C LYS A 5 -13.77 -5.99 4.11
N GLN A 6 -13.28 -5.43 3.00
CA GLN A 6 -12.24 -6.07 2.21
C GLN A 6 -11.09 -6.58 3.10
N LEU A 7 -10.40 -7.60 2.63
CA LEU A 7 -9.34 -8.23 3.40
C LEU A 7 -8.14 -7.28 3.47
N GLN A 8 -7.87 -6.72 4.65
CA GLN A 8 -6.70 -5.88 4.91
C GLN A 8 -5.62 -6.72 5.58
N LEU A 9 -4.46 -6.82 4.94
CA LEU A 9 -3.31 -7.59 5.40
C LEU A 9 -2.14 -6.64 5.61
N GLN A 10 -1.47 -6.75 6.74
CA GLN A 10 -0.24 -6.04 6.99
C GLN A 10 0.92 -7.04 6.87
N VAL A 11 1.90 -6.72 6.05
CA VAL A 11 3.08 -7.55 5.81
C VAL A 11 4.34 -6.71 5.92
N GLU A 12 5.39 -7.35 6.42
CA GLU A 12 6.70 -6.74 6.56
C GLU A 12 7.68 -7.59 5.75
N GLY A 13 8.52 -6.93 4.95
CA GLY A 13 9.48 -7.60 4.08
C GLY A 13 8.91 -8.10 2.75
N LEU A 14 9.79 -8.15 1.75
CA LEU A 14 9.45 -8.50 0.37
C LEU A 14 8.95 -9.95 0.24
N SER A 15 9.57 -10.88 0.97
CA SER A 15 9.23 -12.31 0.93
C SER A 15 7.78 -12.57 1.32
N ASN A 16 7.31 -11.96 2.39
CA ASN A 16 5.93 -12.09 2.86
C ASN A 16 4.96 -11.45 1.87
N LEU A 17 5.31 -10.27 1.35
CA LEU A 17 4.51 -9.62 0.30
C LEU A 17 4.32 -10.54 -0.90
N MET A 18 5.40 -11.14 -1.43
CA MET A 18 5.29 -12.05 -2.58
C MET A 18 4.42 -13.26 -2.25
N GLN A 19 4.58 -13.86 -1.07
CA GLN A 19 3.75 -14.98 -0.63
C GLN A 19 2.26 -14.60 -0.58
N THR A 20 1.91 -13.50 0.06
CA THR A 20 0.52 -13.01 0.15
C THR A 20 -0.07 -12.69 -1.22
N LEU A 21 0.74 -12.14 -2.12
CA LEU A 21 0.33 -11.89 -3.51
C LEU A 21 0.03 -13.18 -4.26
N GLU A 22 0.78 -14.26 -4.00
CA GLU A 22 0.53 -15.58 -4.56
C GLU A 22 -0.68 -16.27 -3.95
N GLU A 23 -0.87 -16.19 -2.64
CA GLU A 23 -2.02 -16.78 -1.94
C GLU A 23 -3.35 -16.20 -2.41
N HIS A 24 -3.36 -14.89 -2.72
CA HIS A 24 -4.54 -14.21 -3.25
C HIS A 24 -4.58 -14.14 -4.78
N LYS A 25 -3.99 -15.12 -5.48
CA LYS A 25 -4.16 -15.32 -6.94
C LYS A 25 -5.63 -15.56 -7.29
N GLY A 26 -6.26 -14.54 -7.87
CA GLY A 26 -7.64 -14.60 -8.34
C GLY A 26 -8.51 -13.40 -7.96
N LYS A 27 -8.05 -12.55 -7.02
CA LYS A 27 -8.74 -11.31 -6.61
C LYS A 27 -7.94 -10.07 -6.99
N ARG A 28 -8.60 -8.90 -6.97
CA ARG A 28 -7.91 -7.61 -7.09
C ARG A 28 -7.03 -7.43 -5.84
N ARG A 29 -5.73 -7.19 -6.03
CA ARG A 29 -4.78 -7.03 -4.92
C ARG A 29 -4.16 -5.66 -5.01
N THR A 30 -4.44 -4.82 -4.04
CA THR A 30 -3.81 -3.51 -3.95
C THR A 30 -2.76 -3.56 -2.87
N VAL A 31 -1.56 -3.12 -3.18
CA VAL A 31 -0.41 -3.09 -2.28
C VAL A 31 -0.07 -1.64 -1.98
N MET A 32 -0.07 -1.25 -0.71
CA MET A 32 0.34 0.08 -0.28
C MET A 32 1.65 -0.03 0.49
N PHE A 33 2.65 0.70 0.05
CA PHE A 33 3.96 0.76 0.68
C PHE A 33 4.03 1.98 1.57
N ILE A 34 4.31 1.76 2.86
CA ILE A 34 4.48 2.80 3.86
C ILE A 34 5.79 2.61 4.62
N GLY A 35 6.29 3.70 5.20
CA GLY A 35 7.43 3.64 6.11
C GLY A 35 7.08 2.90 7.39
N ALA A 36 8.11 2.43 8.11
CA ALA A 36 7.95 1.90 9.46
C ALA A 36 7.13 2.86 10.34
N MET A 37 6.24 2.24 11.10
CA MET A 37 5.50 2.92 12.13
C MET A 37 6.35 2.99 13.39
N ASN A 38 6.27 4.11 14.10
CA ASN A 38 6.83 4.21 15.44
C ASN A 38 6.01 3.37 16.44
N GLU A 39 6.42 3.34 17.71
CA GLU A 39 5.67 2.63 18.77
C GLU A 39 4.21 3.09 18.94
N ASN A 40 3.85 4.26 18.40
CA ASN A 40 2.48 4.77 18.40
C ASN A 40 1.65 4.33 17.18
N GLY A 41 2.22 3.52 16.27
CA GLY A 41 1.56 3.13 15.03
C GLY A 41 1.56 4.21 13.95
N GLU A 42 2.39 5.25 14.08
CA GLU A 42 2.46 6.35 13.13
C GLU A 42 3.69 6.21 12.22
N SER A 43 3.46 6.27 10.91
CA SER A 43 4.53 6.30 9.90
C SER A 43 5.47 7.49 10.14
N TRP A 44 6.80 7.28 10.06
CA TRP A 44 7.78 8.37 10.17
C TRP A 44 7.69 9.41 9.04
N CYS A 45 7.02 9.05 7.93
CA CYS A 45 6.82 9.91 6.78
C CYS A 45 5.48 10.67 6.94
N PRO A 46 5.48 12.02 6.92
CA PRO A 46 4.25 12.79 7.07
C PRO A 46 3.24 12.46 5.97
N ASP A 47 3.71 12.30 4.72
CA ASP A 47 2.84 11.96 3.59
C ASP A 47 2.12 10.62 3.75
N CYS A 48 2.74 9.64 4.42
CA CYS A 48 2.09 8.38 4.74
C CYS A 48 0.95 8.60 5.74
N ARG A 49 1.16 9.43 6.76
CA ARG A 49 0.15 9.72 7.78
C ARG A 49 -1.06 10.46 7.21
N ASP A 50 -0.86 11.36 6.25
CA ASP A 50 -1.95 12.02 5.53
C ASP A 50 -2.67 11.06 4.57
N ALA A 51 -1.95 10.13 3.95
CA ALA A 51 -2.53 9.17 3.00
C ALA A 51 -3.35 8.05 3.67
N GLU A 52 -2.95 7.55 4.83
CA GLU A 52 -3.64 6.48 5.56
C GLU A 52 -5.16 6.72 5.73
N PRO A 53 -5.63 7.86 6.29
CA PRO A 53 -7.06 8.11 6.46
C PRO A 53 -7.79 8.28 5.12
N ILE A 54 -7.11 8.81 4.09
CA ILE A 54 -7.67 8.96 2.74
C ILE A 54 -7.90 7.58 2.11
N VAL A 55 -6.91 6.71 2.21
CA VAL A 55 -6.98 5.33 1.72
C VAL A 55 -8.04 4.56 2.49
N GLU A 56 -8.09 4.68 3.82
CA GLU A 56 -9.13 4.01 4.62
C GLU A 56 -10.55 4.48 4.21
N ALA A 57 -10.73 5.77 3.94
CA ALA A 57 -12.01 6.30 3.49
C ALA A 57 -12.41 5.78 2.10
N ALA A 58 -11.46 5.69 1.17
CA ALA A 58 -11.71 5.17 -0.17
C ALA A 58 -11.95 3.64 -0.15
N LEU A 59 -11.19 2.92 0.67
CA LEU A 59 -11.39 1.50 0.95
C LEU A 59 -12.82 1.24 1.42
N LYS A 60 -13.41 2.05 2.30
CA LYS A 60 -14.81 1.88 2.73
C LYS A 60 -15.82 1.87 1.59
N LYS A 61 -15.51 2.48 0.45
CA LYS A 61 -16.36 2.50 -0.76
C LYS A 61 -15.98 1.45 -1.80
N ALA A 62 -14.79 0.87 -1.65
CA ALA A 62 -14.25 -0.12 -2.56
C ALA A 62 -15.07 -1.43 -2.51
N PRO A 63 -15.09 -2.20 -3.61
CA PRO A 63 -15.76 -3.49 -3.64
C PRO A 63 -15.10 -4.48 -2.68
N SER A 64 -15.90 -5.30 -2.00
CA SER A 64 -15.40 -6.27 -1.02
C SER A 64 -14.56 -7.42 -1.58
N ASP A 65 -14.53 -7.57 -2.91
CA ASP A 65 -13.74 -8.59 -3.62
C ASP A 65 -12.33 -8.10 -3.99
N MET A 66 -11.75 -7.27 -3.13
CA MET A 66 -10.34 -6.90 -3.22
C MET A 66 -9.60 -7.25 -1.93
N VAL A 67 -8.28 -7.37 -2.07
CA VAL A 67 -7.34 -7.60 -0.97
C VAL A 67 -6.43 -6.39 -0.92
N PHE A 68 -6.42 -5.72 0.23
CA PHE A 68 -5.53 -4.60 0.49
C PHE A 68 -4.35 -5.09 1.33
N ILE A 69 -3.13 -4.85 0.87
CA ILE A 69 -1.90 -5.32 1.50
C ILE A 69 -1.06 -4.10 1.85
N LEU A 70 -0.97 -3.79 3.14
CA LEU A 70 -0.09 -2.76 3.67
C LEU A 70 1.29 -3.36 3.89
N VAL A 71 2.31 -2.78 3.24
CA VAL A 71 3.69 -3.24 3.28
C VAL A 71 4.53 -2.22 4.01
N ILE A 72 5.18 -2.67 5.08
CA ILE A 72 6.13 -1.85 5.81
C ILE A 72 7.50 -2.02 5.17
N VAL A 73 8.03 -0.94 4.62
CA VAL A 73 9.33 -0.92 3.91
C VAL A 73 10.54 -0.72 4.84
N GLY A 74 10.30 -0.63 6.14
CA GLY A 74 11.31 -0.38 7.16
C GLY A 74 11.53 1.09 7.52
N ASP A 75 12.54 1.33 8.33
CA ASP A 75 12.88 2.66 8.85
C ASP A 75 13.41 3.59 7.76
N LYS A 76 13.34 4.90 8.02
CA LYS A 76 13.87 5.96 7.12
C LYS A 76 15.30 5.69 6.60
N PRO A 77 16.29 5.31 7.42
CA PRO A 77 17.62 4.96 6.94
C PRO A 77 17.64 3.73 6.02
N GLU A 78 16.86 2.69 6.34
CA GLU A 78 16.77 1.49 5.51
C GLU A 78 16.11 1.79 4.16
N TRP A 79 15.02 2.57 4.18
CA TRP A 79 14.34 3.03 2.97
C TRP A 79 15.26 3.84 2.05
N LYS A 80 16.05 4.76 2.63
CA LYS A 80 17.00 5.58 1.87
C LYS A 80 18.17 4.77 1.33
N SER A 81 18.46 3.60 1.89
CA SER A 81 19.53 2.73 1.43
C SER A 81 19.31 2.31 -0.03
N PRO A 82 20.34 2.37 -0.89
CA PRO A 82 20.25 1.86 -2.26
C PRO A 82 20.06 0.35 -2.30
N ASP A 83 20.47 -0.37 -1.25
CA ASP A 83 20.31 -1.82 -1.09
C ASP A 83 18.89 -2.24 -0.70
N ASN A 84 17.96 -1.29 -0.55
CA ASN A 84 16.60 -1.62 -0.16
C ASN A 84 15.93 -2.53 -1.20
N GLU A 85 15.44 -3.67 -0.74
CA GLU A 85 14.75 -4.69 -1.51
C GLU A 85 13.61 -4.10 -2.34
N PHE A 86 12.84 -3.16 -1.78
CA PHE A 86 11.69 -2.55 -2.46
C PHE A 86 12.09 -1.59 -3.60
N ARG A 87 13.28 -0.99 -3.52
CA ARG A 87 13.81 -0.07 -4.54
C ARG A 87 14.55 -0.82 -5.64
N THR A 88 15.27 -1.88 -5.25
CA THR A 88 16.03 -2.74 -6.17
C THR A 88 15.15 -3.74 -6.90
N ASN A 89 14.02 -4.14 -6.32
CA ASN A 89 13.15 -5.16 -6.91
C ASN A 89 12.54 -4.64 -8.23
N PRO A 90 12.75 -5.36 -9.36
CA PRO A 90 12.22 -4.95 -10.65
C PRO A 90 10.69 -4.96 -10.74
N ALA A 91 10.00 -5.67 -9.85
CA ALA A 91 8.54 -5.77 -9.83
C ALA A 91 7.86 -4.48 -9.35
N PHE A 92 8.44 -3.79 -8.36
CA PHE A 92 7.84 -2.58 -7.78
C PHE A 92 8.62 -1.32 -8.13
N LYS A 93 9.97 -1.39 -8.14
CA LYS A 93 10.90 -0.27 -8.38
C LYS A 93 10.43 1.03 -7.72
N LEU A 94 10.12 0.94 -6.42
CA LEU A 94 9.56 2.07 -5.72
C LEU A 94 10.59 3.21 -5.64
N LYS A 95 10.17 4.41 -6.05
CA LYS A 95 11.01 5.61 -6.01
C LYS A 95 10.76 6.44 -4.76
N GLU A 96 9.54 6.37 -4.25
CA GLU A 96 9.00 7.22 -3.19
C GLU A 96 7.98 6.42 -2.34
N ILE A 97 7.65 6.98 -1.18
CA ILE A 97 6.58 6.48 -0.30
C ILE A 97 5.77 7.69 0.21
N PRO A 98 4.46 7.53 0.49
CA PRO A 98 3.66 6.33 0.24
C PRO A 98 3.47 6.08 -1.26
N THR A 99 3.45 4.80 -1.66
CA THR A 99 3.10 4.40 -3.03
C THR A 99 2.07 3.29 -2.97
N ILE A 100 1.00 3.40 -3.75
CA ILE A 100 -0.02 2.35 -3.89
C ILE A 100 0.13 1.72 -5.28
N VAL A 101 0.12 0.40 -5.35
CA VAL A 101 0.25 -0.36 -6.59
C VAL A 101 -0.88 -1.38 -6.63
N ASP A 102 -1.66 -1.38 -7.69
CA ASP A 102 -2.65 -2.43 -7.91
C ASP A 102 -1.99 -3.60 -8.67
N TYR A 103 -1.73 -4.67 -7.94
CA TYR A 103 -1.02 -5.85 -8.43
C TYR A 103 -1.91 -6.68 -9.36
N GLY A 104 -1.60 -6.59 -10.64
CA GLY A 104 -2.39 -7.19 -11.73
C GLY A 104 -2.89 -6.16 -12.73
N THR A 105 -2.76 -4.86 -12.44
CA THR A 105 -3.03 -3.77 -13.38
C THR A 105 -1.79 -2.87 -13.52
N ASP A 106 -1.82 -1.91 -14.45
CA ASP A 106 -0.74 -0.92 -14.60
C ASP A 106 -0.96 0.32 -13.69
N LYS A 107 -2.03 0.31 -12.86
CA LYS A 107 -2.41 1.42 -12.01
C LYS A 107 -1.49 1.50 -10.79
N ARG A 108 -0.85 2.65 -10.60
CA ARG A 108 -0.04 2.98 -9.41
C ARG A 108 -0.28 4.44 -9.02
N LEU A 109 -0.28 4.72 -7.72
CA LEU A 109 -0.40 6.07 -7.16
C LEU A 109 0.88 6.41 -6.42
N GLY A 110 1.47 7.56 -6.75
CA GLY A 110 2.64 8.09 -6.04
C GLY A 110 2.24 8.89 -4.79
N CYS A 111 3.23 9.50 -4.15
CA CYS A 111 3.04 10.29 -2.94
C CYS A 111 2.08 11.47 -3.17
N GLU A 112 2.14 12.11 -4.34
CA GLU A 112 1.24 13.22 -4.69
C GLU A 112 -0.21 12.76 -4.88
N ASP A 113 -0.40 11.60 -5.52
CA ASP A 113 -1.72 11.04 -5.77
C ASP A 113 -2.38 10.53 -4.48
N CYS A 114 -1.59 9.96 -3.56
CA CYS A 114 -2.08 9.48 -2.27
C CYS A 114 -2.65 10.59 -1.38
N LYS A 115 -2.26 11.86 -1.60
CA LYS A 115 -2.82 13.03 -0.91
C LYS A 115 -4.17 13.47 -1.47
N ASN A 116 -4.50 13.03 -2.68
CA ASN A 116 -5.72 13.46 -3.34
C ASN A 116 -6.81 12.41 -3.15
N SER A 117 -7.75 12.70 -2.24
CA SER A 117 -8.84 11.79 -1.94
C SER A 117 -9.67 11.41 -3.17
N GLU A 118 -9.86 12.31 -4.13
CA GLU A 118 -10.63 12.00 -5.34
C GLU A 118 -9.94 10.97 -6.24
N ILE A 119 -8.61 11.02 -6.33
CA ILE A 119 -7.82 10.07 -7.13
C ILE A 119 -7.86 8.70 -6.48
N VAL A 120 -7.62 8.66 -5.16
CA VAL A 120 -7.65 7.41 -4.39
C VAL A 120 -9.06 6.79 -4.42
N ASP A 121 -10.11 7.60 -4.29
CA ASP A 121 -11.51 7.13 -4.39
C ASP A 121 -11.79 6.47 -5.74
N LYS A 122 -11.40 7.13 -6.83
CA LYS A 122 -11.54 6.58 -8.18
C LYS A 122 -10.71 5.32 -8.37
N PHE A 123 -9.49 5.28 -7.83
CA PHE A 123 -8.62 4.12 -7.93
C PHE A 123 -9.24 2.86 -7.32
N PHE A 124 -9.94 3.00 -6.19
CA PHE A 124 -10.58 1.88 -5.52
C PHE A 124 -11.99 1.56 -6.05
N THR A 125 -12.70 2.55 -6.59
CA THR A 125 -14.07 2.37 -7.12
C THR A 125 -14.08 1.80 -8.55
N GLU A 126 -13.00 1.98 -9.30
CA GLU A 126 -12.88 1.64 -10.74
C GLU A 126 -12.06 0.37 -10.97
#